data_AF-Q52718-F1
#
_entry.id   AF-Q52718-F1
#
_cell.length_a   1.000
_cell.length_b   1.000
_cell.length_c   1.000
_cell.angle_alpha   90.00
_cell.angle_beta   90.00
_cell.angle_gamma   90.00
#
_symmetry.space_group_name_H-M   'P 1'
#
loop_
_entity.id
_entity.type
_entity.pdbx_description
1 polymer ?
#
loop_
_entity_poly.entity_id
_entity_poly.type
_entity_poly.pdbx_seq_one_letter_code
_entity_poly.pdbx_strand_id
1 'polypeptide(L)'
;MTGCCDDGPATGPRDLRERLRVVAVRGESLVVAADRASACAACAEAKGCGTRALMSMHRTDLMTIARPAGLIVAPGDEVEVAMSGNNLLAGAGLAYLLPALAFVVALALASGAGLSDGGAALVGGVVLMFSFLPLVLLEAARGCRGRCRCSTCIRGTADDGRRAAFRTGLALAAGLVLAGGVRVLTAPAPDVSETFYVFGTLLEVETHGVPEAQARDAMAVLGAHFRQMHRDWHAWAPGELESLNAAMAAGQSFEVDPGLAKLLQQGRDLACRSEGLFDPAVGGMVEAWGFHADTPPEAIRSDAVVAKLLAGAPKMTDLTITGTTVRSSNPAVQLDLGAYAKGAALDLAEADLTAAGIRDAVLNAGGGVQVLGDHGSRPWRVAIRDPFEWGVVGAVSLRPGEALHTSGNYERYFDRGGIRFSHIIDPRTARPMRGVVSVSVLSDNGALSDAAATALCVAGEEDWPRIAAQMGVRAVLRITDDGSIFATPEMRARLEAVEGGFPAPITVVDLPKDVAIPLCPEG
;
A
#
# COMPACT_ATOMS: atom_id res chain seq x y z
N MET A 1 47.44 24.38 53.28
CA MET A 1 47.95 23.31 52.41
C MET A 1 48.80 22.39 53.26
N THR A 2 48.82 21.10 52.91
CA THR A 2 49.58 19.95 53.45
C THR A 2 49.19 19.40 54.82
N GLY A 3 48.59 18.20 54.81
CA GLY A 3 48.57 17.26 55.94
C GLY A 3 47.25 16.52 56.08
N CYS A 4 47.00 15.45 55.29
CA CYS A 4 46.07 14.36 55.63
C CYS A 4 46.08 13.17 54.63
N CYS A 5 47.17 12.96 53.88
CA CYS A 5 47.38 11.69 53.16
C CYS A 5 48.62 11.02 53.75
N ASP A 6 48.46 10.33 54.87
CA ASP A 6 49.43 9.33 55.31
C ASP A 6 49.12 8.04 54.54
N ASP A 7 49.92 7.81 53.51
CA ASP A 7 49.89 6.64 52.63
C ASP A 7 50.47 5.43 53.35
N GLY A 8 49.58 4.55 53.85
CA GLY A 8 49.92 3.16 54.15
C GLY A 8 50.32 2.39 52.86
N PRO A 9 51.05 1.27 52.98
CA PRO A 9 51.75 0.65 51.85
C PRO A 9 50.81 0.28 50.69
N ALA A 10 51.14 0.79 49.51
CA ALA A 10 50.36 0.72 48.29
C ALA A 10 50.28 -0.72 47.72
N THR A 11 49.18 -1.41 47.97
CA THR A 11 48.72 -2.52 47.13
C THR A 11 47.72 -1.99 46.11
N GLY A 12 48.15 -1.78 44.86
CA GLY A 12 47.31 -1.57 43.67
C GLY A 12 46.72 -0.16 43.44
N PRO A 13 47.07 0.55 42.34
CA PRO A 13 46.65 1.94 42.10
C PRO A 13 45.17 2.16 41.66
N ARG A 14 44.26 1.21 41.86
CA ARG A 14 42.85 1.35 41.40
C ARG A 14 41.78 0.89 42.40
N ASP A 15 42.15 0.71 43.67
CA ASP A 15 41.19 0.32 44.69
C ASP A 15 40.50 1.57 45.28
N LEU A 16 39.16 1.59 45.21
CA LEU A 16 38.35 2.59 45.89
C LEU A 16 38.29 2.23 47.37
N ARG A 17 38.77 3.11 48.24
CA ARG A 17 38.79 2.94 49.69
C ARG A 17 37.84 3.92 50.35
N GLU A 18 36.97 3.43 51.22
CA GLU A 18 36.05 4.25 52.00
C GLU A 18 36.13 3.87 53.48
N ARG A 19 36.24 4.88 54.35
CA ARG A 19 36.19 4.69 55.81
C ARG A 19 34.76 4.77 56.29
N LEU A 20 34.36 3.78 57.07
CA LEU A 20 32.97 3.55 57.43
C LEU A 20 32.89 3.24 58.92
N ARG A 21 31.85 3.77 59.58
CA ARG A 21 31.69 3.56 61.02
C ARG A 21 30.91 2.29 61.29
N VAL A 22 31.45 1.39 62.09
CA VAL A 22 30.76 0.18 62.55
C VAL A 22 29.65 0.57 63.51
N VAL A 23 28.41 0.28 63.16
CA VAL A 23 27.21 0.53 63.97
C VAL A 23 26.84 -0.69 64.79
N ALA A 24 27.02 -1.89 64.24
CA ALA A 24 26.79 -3.13 64.95
C ALA A 24 27.65 -4.27 64.40
N VAL A 25 27.98 -5.22 65.26
CA VAL A 25 28.70 -6.44 64.89
C VAL A 25 27.77 -7.63 65.08
N ARG A 26 27.56 -8.43 64.04
CA ARG A 26 26.62 -9.56 64.01
C ARG A 26 27.34 -10.82 63.53
N GLY A 27 28.11 -11.46 64.41
CA GLY A 27 28.89 -12.65 64.07
C GLY A 27 29.81 -12.39 62.88
N GLU A 28 29.50 -13.01 61.74
CA GLU A 28 30.22 -12.89 60.46
C GLU A 28 29.83 -11.65 59.63
N SER A 29 29.11 -10.69 60.19
CA SER A 29 28.72 -9.46 59.49
C SER A 29 28.94 -8.20 60.32
N LEU A 30 29.28 -7.11 59.65
CA LEU A 30 29.34 -5.76 60.23
C LEU A 30 28.20 -4.94 59.63
N VAL A 31 27.43 -4.27 60.47
CA VAL A 31 26.55 -3.18 60.04
C VAL A 31 27.37 -1.91 60.13
N VAL A 32 27.61 -1.27 59.00
CA VAL A 32 28.39 -0.03 58.91
C VAL A 32 27.51 1.10 58.39
N ALA A 33 27.73 2.30 58.91
CA ALA A 33 27.15 3.53 58.43
C ALA A 33 28.12 4.18 57.45
N ALA A 34 27.66 4.43 56.22
CA ALA A 34 28.36 5.32 55.31
C ALA A 34 27.96 6.76 55.63
N ASP A 35 28.91 7.55 56.10
CA ASP A 35 28.71 9.00 56.16
C ASP A 35 29.01 9.58 54.79
N ARG A 36 27.97 9.73 53.95
CA ARG A 36 28.10 10.37 52.63
C ARG A 36 28.27 11.88 52.71
N ALA A 37 28.84 12.41 53.80
CA ALA A 37 29.53 13.70 53.78
C ALA A 37 30.79 13.60 52.91
N SER A 38 30.59 13.38 51.60
CA SER A 38 31.61 13.59 50.57
C SER A 38 32.25 14.97 50.79
N ALA A 39 33.51 15.15 50.37
CA ALA A 39 34.27 16.40 50.51
C ALA A 39 33.51 17.70 50.14
N CYS A 40 32.42 17.59 49.38
CA CYS A 40 31.42 18.64 49.17
C CYS A 40 30.81 19.22 50.46
N ALA A 41 30.62 18.44 51.54
CA ALA A 41 30.04 18.93 52.80
C ALA A 41 30.94 19.96 53.50
N ALA A 42 32.25 19.68 53.57
CA ALA A 42 33.24 20.64 54.09
C ALA A 42 33.34 21.90 53.22
N CYS A 43 33.25 21.76 51.90
CA CYS A 43 33.17 22.91 50.98
C CYS A 43 31.84 23.68 51.09
N ALA A 44 30.73 22.98 51.32
CA ALA A 44 29.39 23.57 51.42
C ALA A 44 29.22 24.36 52.73
N GLU A 45 29.82 23.89 53.83
CA GLU A 45 29.82 24.61 55.11
C GLU A 45 30.59 25.94 55.03
N ALA A 46 31.70 25.95 54.28
CA ALA A 46 32.53 27.16 54.12
C ALA A 46 31.91 28.26 53.24
N LYS A 47 30.95 27.94 52.36
CA LYS A 47 30.44 28.90 51.35
C LYS A 47 28.92 29.11 51.32
N GLY A 48 28.16 28.60 52.28
CA GLY A 48 26.73 28.93 52.40
C GLY A 48 25.89 28.50 51.20
N CYS A 49 26.27 27.43 50.50
CA CYS A 49 25.47 26.88 49.40
C CYS A 49 24.20 26.23 49.99
N GLY A 50 23.03 26.51 49.40
CA GLY A 50 21.71 26.02 49.85
C GLY A 50 21.52 24.49 49.87
N THR A 51 22.58 23.72 49.69
CA THR A 51 22.64 22.26 49.77
C THR A 51 22.44 21.71 51.19
N ARG A 52 22.43 22.54 52.24
CA ARG A 52 22.14 22.07 53.62
C ARG A 52 20.77 21.38 53.73
N ALA A 53 19.77 21.88 52.99
CA ALA A 53 18.43 21.28 52.95
C ALA A 53 18.45 19.91 52.24
N LEU A 54 19.15 19.80 51.11
CA LEU A 54 19.32 18.52 50.39
C LEU A 54 20.11 17.49 51.21
N MET A 55 21.11 17.94 51.96
CA MET A 55 21.91 17.06 52.82
C MET A 55 21.16 16.60 54.07
N SER A 56 20.27 17.42 54.66
CA SER A 56 19.39 16.97 55.75
C SER A 56 18.38 15.90 55.34
N MET A 57 18.16 15.71 54.03
CA MET A 57 17.32 14.65 53.50
C MET A 57 18.07 13.32 53.31
N HIS A 58 19.41 13.32 53.32
CA HIS A 58 20.20 12.10 53.22
C HIS A 58 20.25 11.40 54.58
N ARG A 59 19.42 10.35 54.74
CA ARG A 59 19.54 9.42 55.86
C ARG A 59 20.86 8.66 55.73
N THR A 60 21.55 8.46 56.84
CA THR A 60 22.67 7.52 56.94
C THR A 60 22.18 6.13 56.52
N ASP A 61 22.65 5.65 55.38
CA ASP A 61 22.36 4.30 54.93
C ASP A 61 23.22 3.32 55.75
N LEU A 62 22.54 2.40 56.43
CA LEU A 62 23.17 1.29 57.12
C LEU A 62 23.35 0.15 56.12
N MET A 63 24.60 -0.22 55.84
CA MET A 63 24.92 -1.35 54.99
C MET A 63 25.51 -2.49 55.81
N THR A 64 25.19 -3.72 55.43
CA THR A 64 25.76 -4.92 56.06
C THR A 64 26.85 -5.48 55.16
N ILE A 65 28.08 -5.52 55.64
CA ILE A 65 29.24 -6.10 54.96
C ILE A 65 29.66 -7.39 55.68
N ALA A 66 30.30 -8.32 54.96
CA ALA A 66 30.87 -9.51 55.57
C ALA A 66 32.06 -9.13 56.46
N ARG A 67 32.15 -9.74 57.64
CA ARG A 67 33.28 -9.58 58.56
C ARG A 67 34.32 -10.67 58.24
N PRO A 68 35.53 -10.32 57.81
CA PRO A 68 36.61 -11.29 57.65
C PRO A 68 36.91 -12.02 58.97
N ALA A 69 37.24 -13.31 58.89
CA ALA A 69 37.67 -14.07 60.05
C ALA A 69 38.94 -13.43 60.67
N GLY A 70 38.90 -13.13 61.96
CA GLY A 70 40.03 -12.51 62.69
C GLY A 70 39.98 -10.98 62.81
N LEU A 71 39.11 -10.28 62.07
CA LEU A 71 38.97 -8.82 62.22
C LEU A 71 38.27 -8.50 63.56
N ILE A 72 38.96 -7.95 64.55
CA ILE A 72 38.36 -7.54 65.84
C ILE A 72 37.93 -6.09 65.75
N VAL A 73 36.62 -5.84 65.75
CA VAL A 73 36.02 -4.51 65.72
C VAL A 73 34.82 -4.45 66.66
N ALA A 74 34.55 -3.28 67.21
CA ALA A 74 33.43 -2.97 68.07
C ALA A 74 32.53 -1.88 67.46
N PRO A 75 31.25 -1.78 67.86
CA PRO A 75 30.41 -0.65 67.51
C PRO A 75 31.07 0.68 67.92
N GLY A 76 31.21 1.60 66.98
CA GLY A 76 31.90 2.87 67.13
C GLY A 76 33.22 2.97 66.36
N ASP A 77 33.87 1.83 66.10
CA ASP A 77 35.14 1.76 65.35
C ASP A 77 34.95 2.17 63.89
N GLU A 78 36.00 2.68 63.27
CA GLU A 78 36.05 2.89 61.82
C GLU A 78 36.76 1.72 61.13
N VAL A 79 36.16 1.24 60.05
CA VAL A 79 36.74 0.22 59.16
C VAL A 79 36.93 0.82 57.78
N GLU A 80 38.07 0.55 57.16
CA GLU A 80 38.33 0.90 55.77
C GLU A 80 37.91 -0.27 54.87
N VAL A 81 36.98 -0.01 53.95
CA VAL A 81 36.55 -0.99 52.95
C VAL A 81 37.16 -0.60 51.61
N ALA A 82 37.94 -1.52 51.04
CA ALA A 82 38.50 -1.39 49.71
C ALA A 82 37.70 -2.23 48.71
N MET A 83 37.33 -1.66 47.57
CA MET A 83 36.81 -2.39 46.42
C MET A 83 37.74 -2.22 45.23
N SER A 84 38.03 -3.32 44.51
CA SER A 84 38.85 -3.23 43.30
C SER A 84 38.06 -2.52 42.19
N GLY A 85 38.69 -1.56 41.52
CA GLY A 85 38.06 -0.79 40.44
C GLY A 85 37.48 -1.67 39.31
N ASN A 86 38.08 -2.84 39.06
CA ASN A 86 37.59 -3.81 38.07
C ASN A 86 36.22 -4.39 38.44
N ASN A 87 35.97 -4.68 39.72
CA ASN A 87 34.69 -5.24 40.16
C ASN A 87 33.56 -4.19 40.08
N LEU A 88 33.88 -2.92 40.33
CA LEU A 88 32.92 -1.83 40.18
C LEU A 88 32.53 -1.65 38.71
N LEU A 89 33.52 -1.59 37.81
CA LEU A 89 33.27 -1.45 36.37
C LEU A 89 32.50 -2.65 35.82
N ALA A 90 32.86 -3.87 36.22
CA ALA A 90 32.16 -5.08 35.82
C ALA A 90 30.71 -5.06 36.31
N GLY A 91 30.46 -4.68 37.56
CA GLY A 91 29.11 -4.58 38.12
C GLY A 91 28.25 -3.51 37.44
N ALA A 92 28.80 -2.32 37.20
CA ALA A 92 28.10 -1.25 36.49
C ALA A 92 27.84 -1.61 35.02
N GLY A 93 28.84 -2.19 34.35
CA GLY A 93 28.69 -2.70 32.99
C GLY A 93 27.59 -3.75 32.89
N LEU A 94 27.56 -4.72 33.81
CA LEU A 94 26.50 -5.74 33.87
C LEU A 94 25.11 -5.12 34.13
N ALA A 95 25.03 -4.12 35.01
CA ALA A 95 23.77 -3.51 35.41
C ALA A 95 23.15 -2.63 34.31
N TYR A 96 23.98 -1.96 33.50
CA TYR A 96 23.51 -0.95 32.54
C TYR A 96 23.69 -1.32 31.07
N LEU A 97 24.77 -2.02 30.69
CA LEU A 97 25.02 -2.35 29.27
C LEU A 97 24.20 -3.56 28.81
N LEU A 98 24.01 -4.56 29.68
CA LEU A 98 23.30 -5.79 29.33
C LEU A 98 21.82 -5.55 28.97
N PRO A 99 21.06 -4.72 29.72
CA PRO A 99 19.69 -4.36 29.32
C PRO A 99 19.62 -3.61 27.99
N ALA A 100 20.55 -2.67 27.76
CA ALA A 100 20.61 -1.93 26.51
C ALA A 100 20.93 -2.84 25.32
N LEU A 101 21.90 -3.76 25.48
CA LEU A 101 22.26 -4.72 24.44
C LEU A 101 21.10 -5.69 24.15
N ALA A 102 20.45 -6.22 25.19
CA ALA A 102 19.32 -7.13 25.04
C ALA A 102 18.15 -6.47 24.29
N PHE A 103 17.87 -5.19 24.57
CA PHE A 103 16.88 -4.40 23.84
C PHE A 103 17.19 -4.29 22.35
N VAL A 104 18.43 -3.94 21.99
CA VAL A 104 18.87 -3.79 20.59
C VAL A 104 18.79 -5.12 19.84
N VAL A 105 19.25 -6.21 20.46
CA VAL A 105 19.18 -7.56 19.86
C VAL A 105 17.74 -8.00 19.65
N ALA A 106 16.85 -7.73 20.60
CA ALA A 106 15.43 -8.08 20.49
C ALA A 106 14.73 -7.33 19.36
N LEU A 107 14.99 -6.02 19.21
CA LEU A 107 14.51 -5.22 18.08
C LEU A 107 14.97 -5.79 16.74
N ALA A 108 16.28 -6.08 16.61
CA ALA A 108 16.84 -6.62 15.37
C ALA A 108 16.23 -7.97 14.98
N LEU A 109 16.04 -8.87 15.95
CA LEU A 109 15.42 -10.17 15.71
C LEU A 109 13.93 -10.05 15.37
N ALA A 110 13.20 -9.13 16.01
CA ALA A 110 11.78 -8.91 15.73
C ALA A 110 11.58 -8.33 14.32
N SER A 111 12.37 -7.32 13.94
CA SER A 111 12.36 -6.77 12.58
C SER A 111 12.77 -7.82 11.54
N GLY A 112 13.79 -8.65 11.84
CA GLY A 112 14.21 -9.74 10.95
C GLY A 112 13.17 -10.86 10.81
N ALA A 113 12.26 -11.01 11.77
CA ALA A 113 11.13 -11.94 11.70
C ALA A 113 9.89 -11.36 11.00
N GLY A 114 9.96 -10.14 10.47
CA GLY A 114 8.87 -9.49 9.76
C GLY A 114 7.80 -8.86 10.67
N LEU A 115 8.09 -8.61 11.95
CA LEU A 115 7.18 -7.82 12.78
C LEU A 115 7.18 -6.36 12.31
N SER A 116 6.01 -5.72 12.36
CA SER A 116 5.90 -4.27 12.18
C SER A 116 6.74 -3.51 13.20
N ASP A 117 7.08 -2.25 12.91
CA ASP A 117 7.85 -1.39 13.81
C ASP A 117 7.24 -1.32 15.23
N GLY A 118 5.90 -1.31 15.32
CA GLY A 118 5.17 -1.35 16.58
C GLY A 118 5.33 -2.69 17.31
N GLY A 119 5.29 -3.81 16.58
CA GLY A 119 5.54 -5.14 17.13
C GLY A 119 6.97 -5.31 17.63
N ALA A 120 7.95 -4.84 16.87
CA ALA A 120 9.36 -4.88 17.24
C ALA A 120 9.65 -4.01 18.48
N ALA A 121 9.08 -2.80 18.56
CA ALA A 121 9.18 -1.93 19.72
C ALA A 121 8.59 -2.58 20.99
N LEU A 122 7.46 -3.28 20.85
CA LEU A 122 6.84 -3.99 21.96
C LEU A 122 7.72 -5.14 22.46
N VAL A 123 8.22 -6.00 21.55
CA VAL A 123 9.15 -7.10 21.90
C VAL A 123 10.42 -6.55 22.58
N GLY A 124 11.01 -5.49 22.03
CA GLY A 124 12.14 -4.80 22.64
C GLY A 124 11.83 -4.35 24.06
N GLY A 125 10.72 -3.63 24.26
CA GLY A 125 10.32 -3.11 25.58
C GLY A 125 10.18 -4.21 26.64
N VAL A 126 9.66 -5.38 26.27
CA VAL A 126 9.56 -6.55 27.16
C VAL A 126 10.94 -7.04 27.57
N VAL A 127 11.81 -7.25 26.59
CA VAL A 127 13.17 -7.74 26.85
C VAL A 127 13.92 -6.77 27.75
N LEU A 128 13.80 -5.46 27.51
CA LEU A 128 14.41 -4.43 28.36
C LEU A 128 13.88 -4.50 29.80
N MET A 129 12.56 -4.64 29.99
CA MET A 129 11.95 -4.74 31.32
C MET A 129 12.47 -5.97 32.09
N PHE A 130 12.51 -7.15 31.45
CA PHE A 130 13.04 -8.36 32.08
C PHE A 130 14.55 -8.29 32.33
N SER A 131 15.29 -7.51 31.55
CA SER A 131 16.73 -7.34 31.73
C SER A 131 17.09 -6.64 33.05
N PHE A 132 16.20 -5.81 33.60
CA PHE A 132 16.38 -5.18 34.91
C PHE A 132 15.94 -6.06 36.09
N LEU A 133 15.29 -7.20 35.83
CA LEU A 133 14.77 -8.09 36.87
C LEU A 133 15.83 -8.57 37.87
N PRO A 134 17.05 -8.99 37.46
CA PRO A 134 18.10 -9.37 38.41
C PRO A 134 18.48 -8.23 39.36
N LEU A 135 18.47 -6.98 38.88
CA LEU A 135 18.79 -5.80 39.67
C LEU A 135 17.75 -5.56 40.77
N VAL A 136 16.47 -5.63 40.39
CA VAL A 136 15.34 -5.50 41.32
C VAL A 136 15.35 -6.61 42.37
N LEU A 137 15.65 -7.85 41.96
CA LEU A 137 15.76 -8.98 42.87
C LEU A 137 16.96 -8.85 43.82
N LEU A 138 18.10 -8.32 43.35
CA LEU A 138 19.27 -8.04 44.18
C LEU A 138 18.97 -6.96 45.22
N GLU A 139 18.27 -5.89 44.86
CA GLU A 139 17.82 -4.87 45.81
C GLU A 139 16.84 -5.44 46.84
N ALA A 140 15.90 -6.29 46.40
CA ALA A 140 14.98 -6.98 47.30
C ALA A 140 15.71 -7.92 48.27
N ALA A 141 16.76 -8.61 47.82
CA ALA A 141 17.58 -9.50 48.65
C ALA A 141 18.39 -8.74 49.71
N ARG A 142 18.75 -7.47 49.47
CA ARG A 142 19.37 -6.59 50.48
C ARG A 142 18.38 -6.13 51.57
N GLY A 143 17.08 -6.34 51.35
CA GLY A 143 16.06 -6.17 52.37
C GLY A 143 16.30 -7.12 53.55
N CYS A 144 16.42 -6.54 54.74
CA CYS A 144 16.78 -7.23 55.99
C CYS A 144 15.92 -8.50 56.25
N ARG A 145 16.45 -9.70 55.97
CA ARG A 145 15.87 -10.99 56.41
C ARG A 145 16.13 -11.29 57.89
N GLY A 146 16.35 -10.26 58.70
CA GLY A 146 16.70 -10.37 60.11
C GLY A 146 15.45 -10.52 60.98
N ARG A 147 15.31 -11.70 61.59
CA ARG A 147 14.33 -12.07 62.62
C ARG A 147 14.55 -11.29 63.94
N CYS A 148 14.69 -9.97 63.87
CA CYS A 148 14.95 -9.10 65.02
C CYS A 148 13.64 -8.73 65.72
N ARG A 149 13.39 -9.34 66.89
CA ARG A 149 12.40 -8.88 67.88
C ARG A 149 12.88 -7.61 68.59
N CYS A 150 13.02 -6.51 67.86
CA CYS A 150 13.18 -5.19 68.46
C CYS A 150 11.81 -4.48 68.40
N SER A 151 11.28 -4.08 69.55
CA SER A 151 9.92 -3.57 69.74
C SER A 151 9.62 -2.24 69.01
N THR A 152 10.62 -1.65 68.33
CA THR A 152 10.45 -0.42 67.54
C THR A 152 10.42 -0.67 66.02
N CYS A 153 10.45 -1.92 65.56
CA CYS A 153 10.48 -2.23 64.12
C CYS A 153 9.05 -2.33 63.53
N ILE A 154 8.44 -1.20 63.19
CA ILE A 154 7.22 -1.11 62.36
C ILE A 154 7.54 -1.46 60.89
N ARG A 155 8.20 -2.60 60.61
CA ARG A 155 8.53 -3.04 59.24
C ARG A 155 7.98 -4.43 58.90
N GLY A 156 6.81 -4.76 59.44
CA GLY A 156 6.07 -5.98 59.07
C GLY A 156 5.23 -5.87 57.79
N THR A 157 5.06 -4.67 57.20
CA THR A 157 4.09 -4.45 56.11
C THR A 157 4.70 -4.03 54.76
N ALA A 158 6.00 -3.72 54.71
CA ALA A 158 6.63 -3.21 53.49
C ALA A 158 7.05 -4.31 52.49
N ASP A 159 7.33 -5.55 52.94
CA ASP A 159 7.79 -6.63 52.06
C ASP A 159 6.63 -7.25 51.24
N ASP A 160 5.43 -7.37 51.83
CA ASP A 160 4.22 -7.81 51.11
C ASP A 160 3.76 -6.77 50.07
N GLY A 161 3.84 -5.47 50.41
CA GLY A 161 3.50 -4.39 49.47
C GLY A 161 4.41 -4.35 48.23
N ARG A 162 5.72 -4.65 48.40
CA ARG A 162 6.69 -4.68 47.29
C ARG A 162 6.52 -5.92 46.40
N ARG A 163 6.26 -7.10 46.99
CA ARG A 163 5.94 -8.32 46.21
C ARG A 163 4.62 -8.19 45.47
N ALA A 164 3.62 -7.55 46.08
CA ALA A 164 2.36 -7.24 45.44
C ALA A 164 2.56 -6.27 44.26
N ALA A 165 3.23 -5.14 44.46
CA ALA A 165 3.53 -4.17 43.40
C ALA A 165 4.30 -4.80 42.23
N PHE A 166 5.25 -5.70 42.51
CA PHE A 166 6.01 -6.42 41.49
C PHE A 166 5.14 -7.41 40.69
N ARG A 167 4.27 -8.19 41.36
CA ARG A 167 3.31 -9.08 40.69
C ARG A 167 2.31 -8.30 39.84
N THR A 168 1.82 -7.17 40.34
CA THR A 168 0.92 -6.28 39.60
C THR A 168 1.61 -5.67 38.38
N GLY A 169 2.87 -5.23 38.52
CA GLY A 169 3.68 -4.74 37.40
C GLY A 169 3.94 -5.79 36.33
N LEU A 170 4.28 -7.02 36.72
CA LEU A 170 4.47 -8.14 35.79
C LEU A 170 3.17 -8.51 35.06
N ALA A 171 2.04 -8.53 35.76
CA ALA A 171 0.73 -8.79 35.18
C ALA A 171 0.29 -7.68 34.21
N LEU A 172 0.55 -6.41 34.54
CA LEU A 172 0.28 -5.27 33.65
C LEU A 172 1.16 -5.31 32.40
N ALA A 173 2.44 -5.63 32.54
CA ALA A 173 3.34 -5.78 31.40
C ALA A 173 2.93 -6.97 30.52
N ALA A 174 2.66 -8.14 31.11
CA ALA A 174 2.14 -9.29 30.36
C ALA A 174 0.81 -8.97 29.67
N GLY A 175 -0.07 -8.21 30.34
CA GLY A 175 -1.31 -7.72 29.76
C GLY A 175 -1.11 -6.77 28.59
N LEU A 176 -0.15 -5.83 28.68
CA LEU A 176 0.23 -4.94 27.59
C LEU A 176 0.87 -5.70 26.42
N VAL A 177 1.63 -6.75 26.70
CA VAL A 177 2.25 -7.60 25.66
C VAL A 177 1.21 -8.45 24.95
N LEU A 178 0.28 -9.04 25.70
CA LEU A 178 -0.85 -9.76 25.13
C LEU A 178 -1.74 -8.80 24.33
N ALA A 179 -2.05 -7.61 24.86
CA ALA A 179 -2.88 -6.63 24.15
C ALA A 179 -2.19 -6.09 22.89
N GLY A 180 -0.88 -5.82 22.96
CA GLY A 180 -0.09 -5.35 21.83
C GLY A 180 0.16 -6.43 20.80
N GLY A 181 0.46 -7.65 21.23
CA GLY A 181 0.61 -8.82 20.35
C GLY A 181 -0.69 -9.19 19.65
N VAL A 182 -1.82 -9.16 20.36
CA VAL A 182 -3.15 -9.32 19.75
C VAL A 182 -3.40 -8.19 18.76
N ARG A 183 -3.13 -6.93 19.10
CA ARG A 183 -3.32 -5.80 18.16
C ARG A 183 -2.45 -5.88 16.91
N VAL A 184 -1.23 -6.39 17.00
CA VAL A 184 -0.34 -6.60 15.85
C VAL A 184 -0.83 -7.77 15.00
N LEU A 185 -1.29 -8.86 15.63
CA LEU A 185 -1.89 -10.01 14.93
C LEU A 185 -3.27 -9.70 14.32
N THR A 186 -3.98 -8.69 14.82
CA THR A 186 -5.29 -8.25 14.30
C THR A 186 -5.23 -6.96 13.48
N ALA A 187 -4.05 -6.39 13.24
CA ALA A 187 -3.95 -5.23 12.37
C ALA A 187 -4.32 -5.70 10.94
N PRO A 188 -5.24 -5.00 10.24
CA PRO A 188 -5.54 -5.35 8.85
C PRO A 188 -4.24 -5.26 8.04
N ALA A 189 -4.06 -6.21 7.11
CA ALA A 189 -2.93 -6.17 6.20
C ALA A 189 -2.94 -4.83 5.45
N PRO A 190 -1.78 -4.17 5.29
CA PRO A 190 -1.71 -2.92 4.55
C PRO A 190 -2.05 -3.15 3.09
N ASP A 191 -2.58 -2.11 2.44
CA ASP A 191 -2.80 -2.12 1.00
C ASP A 191 -1.46 -2.21 0.27
N VAL A 192 -1.42 -3.04 -0.77
CA VAL A 192 -0.25 -3.19 -1.63
C VAL A 192 -0.63 -2.67 -3.01
N SER A 193 0.12 -1.68 -3.49
CA SER A 193 -0.09 -1.06 -4.79
C SER A 193 1.14 -1.20 -5.68
N GLU A 194 0.93 -1.49 -6.95
CA GLU A 194 1.95 -1.52 -7.99
C GLU A 194 1.48 -0.81 -9.26
N THR A 195 2.40 -0.12 -9.95
CA THR A 195 2.12 0.63 -11.18
C THR A 195 2.93 0.05 -12.33
N PHE A 196 2.25 -0.26 -13.43
CA PHE A 196 2.82 -0.78 -14.67
C PHE A 196 2.66 0.25 -15.79
N TYR A 197 3.70 0.45 -16.60
CA TYR A 197 3.59 1.26 -17.82
C TYR A 197 3.36 0.35 -19.03
N VAL A 198 2.10 0.23 -19.44
CA VAL A 198 1.65 -0.65 -20.53
C VAL A 198 0.47 -0.01 -21.27
N PHE A 199 0.25 -0.39 -22.52
CA PHE A 199 -0.85 0.12 -23.36
C PHE A 199 -0.87 1.66 -23.52
N GLY A 200 0.30 2.31 -23.40
CA GLY A 200 0.44 3.77 -23.50
C GLY A 200 -0.08 4.55 -22.28
N THR A 201 -0.32 3.88 -21.14
CA THR A 201 -0.83 4.49 -19.91
C THR A 201 -0.16 3.89 -18.66
N LEU A 202 -0.42 4.50 -17.51
CA LEU A 202 -0.11 3.93 -16.20
C LEU A 202 -1.28 3.05 -15.78
N LEU A 203 -1.00 1.77 -15.57
CA LEU A 203 -1.93 0.80 -15.02
C LEU A 203 -1.58 0.58 -13.55
N GLU A 204 -2.45 1.00 -12.65
CA GLU A 204 -2.30 0.87 -11.20
C GLU A 204 -3.15 -0.29 -10.69
N VAL A 205 -2.55 -1.15 -9.90
CA VAL A 205 -3.22 -2.28 -9.25
C VAL A 205 -3.02 -2.13 -7.76
N GLU A 206 -4.11 -2.15 -7.00
CA GLU A 206 -4.10 -2.09 -5.55
C GLU A 206 -4.89 -3.25 -4.97
N THR A 207 -4.33 -3.95 -3.99
CA THR A 207 -4.94 -5.10 -3.32
C THR A 207 -5.14 -4.82 -1.84
N HIS A 208 -6.27 -5.25 -1.30
CA HIS A 208 -6.64 -5.07 0.10
C HIS A 208 -6.75 -6.43 0.82
N GLY A 209 -6.42 -6.45 2.11
CA GLY A 209 -6.78 -7.56 3.01
C GLY A 209 -5.98 -8.86 2.84
N VAL A 210 -4.94 -8.88 2.00
CA VAL A 210 -4.08 -10.05 1.77
C VAL A 210 -2.66 -9.83 2.31
N PRO A 211 -1.93 -10.89 2.74
CA PRO A 211 -0.53 -10.77 3.11
C PRO A 211 0.32 -10.16 2.00
N GLU A 212 1.23 -9.26 2.36
CA GLU A 212 2.09 -8.55 1.41
C GLU A 212 2.86 -9.48 0.46
N ALA A 213 3.34 -10.62 0.96
CA ALA A 213 4.01 -11.62 0.13
C ALA A 213 3.10 -12.19 -0.98
N GLN A 214 1.85 -12.51 -0.64
CA GLN A 214 0.86 -13.01 -1.60
C GLN A 214 0.52 -11.94 -2.65
N ALA A 215 0.34 -10.68 -2.21
CA ALA A 215 0.10 -9.56 -3.12
C ALA A 215 1.27 -9.38 -4.10
N ARG A 216 2.52 -9.33 -3.59
CA ARG A 216 3.72 -9.16 -4.42
C ARG A 216 3.93 -10.31 -5.42
N ASP A 217 3.67 -11.55 -5.01
CA ASP A 217 3.77 -12.71 -5.91
C ASP A 217 2.73 -12.62 -7.04
N ALA A 218 1.50 -12.22 -6.73
CA ALA A 218 0.46 -12.02 -7.73
C ALA A 218 0.79 -10.85 -8.69
N MET A 219 1.31 -9.73 -8.16
CA MET A 219 1.73 -8.60 -8.99
C MET A 219 2.87 -8.95 -9.94
N ALA A 220 3.81 -9.80 -9.50
CA ALA A 220 4.90 -10.24 -10.37
C ALA A 220 4.41 -11.05 -11.59
N VAL A 221 3.43 -11.94 -11.37
CA VAL A 221 2.77 -12.72 -12.44
C VAL A 221 1.99 -11.77 -13.36
N LEU A 222 1.16 -10.91 -12.78
CA LEU A 222 0.35 -9.96 -13.50
C LEU A 222 1.20 -9.01 -14.38
N GLY A 223 2.28 -8.48 -13.82
CA GLY A 223 3.22 -7.64 -14.55
C GLY A 223 3.90 -8.36 -15.72
N ALA A 224 4.15 -9.67 -15.61
CA ALA A 224 4.66 -10.46 -16.73
C ALA A 224 3.62 -10.60 -17.85
N HIS A 225 2.37 -10.89 -17.49
CA HIS A 225 1.25 -10.98 -18.43
C HIS A 225 0.99 -9.63 -19.13
N PHE A 226 0.95 -8.52 -18.40
CA PHE A 226 0.79 -7.20 -18.99
C PHE A 226 1.92 -6.83 -19.97
N ARG A 227 3.18 -7.18 -19.67
CA ARG A 227 4.30 -6.95 -20.61
C ARG A 227 4.17 -7.80 -21.87
N GLN A 228 3.71 -9.05 -21.74
CA GLN A 228 3.43 -9.91 -22.89
C GLN A 228 2.32 -9.32 -23.76
N MET A 229 1.16 -9.00 -23.16
CA MET A 229 0.03 -8.38 -23.86
C MET A 229 0.42 -7.06 -24.51
N HIS A 230 1.17 -6.20 -23.82
CA HIS A 230 1.61 -4.91 -24.35
C HIS A 230 2.47 -5.06 -25.62
N ARG A 231 3.34 -6.08 -25.67
CA ARG A 231 4.15 -6.39 -26.85
C ARG A 231 3.31 -7.01 -27.95
N ASP A 232 2.50 -8.02 -27.62
CA ASP A 232 1.84 -8.86 -28.62
C ASP A 232 0.60 -8.19 -29.22
N TRP A 233 -0.07 -7.30 -28.47
CA TRP A 233 -1.28 -6.58 -28.91
C TRP A 233 -0.99 -5.17 -29.46
N HIS A 234 0.28 -4.81 -29.62
CA HIS A 234 0.65 -3.49 -30.11
C HIS A 234 0.35 -3.34 -31.60
N ALA A 235 -0.39 -2.31 -32.00
CA ALA A 235 -0.88 -2.19 -33.38
C ALA A 235 0.21 -1.83 -34.42
N TRP A 236 1.24 -1.05 -34.03
CA TRP A 236 2.30 -0.58 -34.95
C TRP A 236 3.74 -0.83 -34.48
N ALA A 237 3.95 -1.38 -33.28
CA ALA A 237 5.28 -1.74 -32.81
C ALA A 237 5.54 -3.22 -33.13
N PRO A 238 6.81 -3.65 -33.27
CA PRO A 238 7.13 -5.04 -33.54
C PRO A 238 6.51 -5.98 -32.49
N GLY A 239 5.66 -6.89 -32.95
CA GLY A 239 4.86 -7.77 -32.11
C GLY A 239 3.97 -8.68 -32.94
N GLU A 240 3.22 -9.55 -32.27
CA GLU A 240 2.37 -10.55 -32.92
C GLU A 240 1.24 -9.91 -33.75
N LEU A 241 0.57 -8.88 -33.23
CA LEU A 241 -0.49 -8.16 -33.94
C LEU A 241 0.02 -7.45 -35.21
N GLU A 242 1.23 -6.86 -35.15
CA GLU A 242 1.85 -6.23 -36.32
C GLU A 242 2.20 -7.28 -37.40
N SER A 243 2.73 -8.43 -36.99
CA SER A 243 2.99 -9.56 -37.91
C SER A 243 1.70 -10.11 -38.53
N LEU A 244 0.62 -10.20 -37.76
CA LEU A 244 -0.70 -10.58 -38.26
C LEU A 244 -1.22 -9.55 -39.28
N ASN A 245 -1.09 -8.25 -38.99
CA ASN A 245 -1.47 -7.18 -39.93
C ASN A 245 -0.71 -7.27 -41.25
N ALA A 246 0.61 -7.51 -41.20
CA ALA A 246 1.44 -7.69 -42.39
C ALA A 246 1.01 -8.94 -43.21
N ALA A 247 0.71 -10.05 -42.53
CA ALA A 247 0.24 -11.27 -43.19
C ALA A 247 -1.12 -11.08 -43.87
N MET A 248 -2.07 -10.40 -43.22
CA MET A 248 -3.39 -10.10 -43.81
C MET A 248 -3.29 -9.16 -45.01
N ALA A 249 -2.43 -8.14 -44.95
CA ALA A 249 -2.16 -7.25 -46.08
C ALA A 249 -1.57 -8.01 -47.29
N ALA A 250 -0.81 -9.09 -47.04
CA ALA A 250 -0.28 -9.99 -48.06
C ALA A 250 -1.27 -11.10 -48.49
N GLY A 251 -2.49 -11.14 -47.94
CA GLY A 251 -3.49 -12.18 -48.22
C GLY A 251 -3.15 -13.56 -47.65
N GLN A 252 -2.29 -13.62 -46.64
CA GLN A 252 -1.82 -14.83 -46.00
C GLN A 252 -2.60 -15.10 -44.70
N SER A 253 -2.66 -16.38 -44.29
CA SER A 253 -3.03 -16.74 -42.92
C SER A 253 -1.82 -16.64 -41.99
N PHE A 254 -2.09 -16.38 -40.72
CA PHE A 254 -1.08 -16.30 -39.67
C PHE A 254 -1.55 -17.04 -38.42
N GLU A 255 -0.64 -17.71 -37.73
CA GLU A 255 -0.93 -18.39 -36.46
C GLU A 255 -0.58 -17.45 -35.31
N VAL A 256 -1.53 -17.22 -34.40
CA VAL A 256 -1.39 -16.33 -33.24
C VAL A 256 -1.50 -17.08 -31.92
N ASP A 257 -1.02 -16.46 -30.83
CA ASP A 257 -1.24 -16.93 -29.47
C ASP A 257 -2.75 -17.14 -29.17
N PRO A 258 -3.12 -18.20 -28.42
CA PRO A 258 -4.52 -18.44 -28.05
C PRO A 258 -5.21 -17.25 -27.36
N GLY A 259 -4.48 -16.46 -26.58
CA GLY A 259 -4.97 -15.24 -25.95
C GLY A 259 -5.35 -14.17 -26.97
N LEU A 260 -4.50 -13.95 -27.99
CA LEU A 260 -4.80 -13.03 -29.09
C LEU A 260 -5.97 -13.56 -29.93
N ALA A 261 -6.03 -14.85 -30.24
CA ALA A 261 -7.16 -15.44 -30.97
C ALA A 261 -8.50 -15.21 -30.25
N LYS A 262 -8.54 -15.44 -28.93
CA LYS A 262 -9.73 -15.19 -28.11
C LYS A 262 -10.09 -13.70 -28.08
N LEU A 263 -9.10 -12.82 -27.96
CA LEU A 263 -9.30 -11.37 -27.97
C LEU A 263 -9.93 -10.93 -29.31
N LEU A 264 -9.42 -11.41 -30.45
CA LEU A 264 -9.98 -11.10 -31.76
C LEU A 264 -11.41 -11.62 -31.95
N GLN A 265 -11.74 -12.79 -31.42
CA GLN A 265 -13.12 -13.30 -31.42
C GLN A 265 -14.04 -12.37 -30.61
N GLN A 266 -13.62 -11.97 -29.42
CA GLN A 266 -14.38 -11.02 -28.59
C GLN A 266 -14.56 -9.66 -29.31
N GLY A 267 -13.50 -9.14 -29.93
CA GLY A 267 -13.55 -7.89 -30.70
C GLY A 267 -14.50 -7.98 -31.89
N ARG A 268 -14.54 -9.13 -32.58
CA ARG A 268 -15.50 -9.39 -33.66
C ARG A 268 -16.94 -9.37 -33.15
N ASP A 269 -17.21 -10.07 -32.06
CA ASP A 269 -18.56 -10.11 -31.46
C ASP A 269 -19.04 -8.72 -31.05
N LEU A 270 -18.17 -7.94 -30.39
CA LEU A 270 -18.44 -6.56 -30.01
C LEU A 270 -18.65 -5.66 -31.23
N ALA A 271 -17.91 -5.89 -32.33
CA ALA A 271 -18.09 -5.15 -33.56
C ALA A 271 -19.47 -5.39 -34.18
N CYS A 272 -19.94 -6.63 -34.29
CA CYS A 272 -21.29 -6.90 -34.78
C CYS A 272 -22.37 -6.30 -33.87
N ARG A 273 -22.19 -6.41 -32.55
CA ARG A 273 -23.15 -5.87 -31.56
C ARG A 273 -23.28 -4.35 -31.64
N SER A 274 -22.24 -3.65 -32.10
CA SER A 274 -22.24 -2.20 -32.31
C SER A 274 -22.56 -1.78 -33.75
N GLU A 275 -22.95 -2.69 -34.65
CA GLU A 275 -23.13 -2.43 -36.09
C GLU A 275 -21.87 -1.91 -36.80
N GLY A 276 -20.70 -2.26 -36.26
CA GLY A 276 -19.40 -1.79 -36.74
C GLY A 276 -19.08 -0.36 -36.34
N LEU A 277 -19.78 0.23 -35.38
CA LEU A 277 -19.41 1.53 -34.79
C LEU A 277 -18.16 1.43 -33.91
N PHE A 278 -18.00 0.30 -33.24
CA PHE A 278 -16.70 -0.18 -32.75
C PHE A 278 -16.24 -1.26 -33.72
N ASP A 279 -15.05 -1.13 -34.29
CA ASP A 279 -14.49 -2.15 -35.18
C ASP A 279 -12.96 -2.13 -35.13
N PRO A 280 -12.31 -3.12 -34.50
CA PRO A 280 -10.85 -3.19 -34.47
C PRO A 280 -10.19 -3.24 -35.84
N ALA A 281 -10.90 -3.61 -36.92
CA ALA A 281 -10.35 -3.68 -38.28
C ALA A 281 -10.08 -2.30 -38.92
N VAL A 282 -10.46 -1.19 -38.25
CA VAL A 282 -10.25 0.17 -38.76
C VAL A 282 -8.87 0.75 -38.43
N GLY A 283 -7.91 -0.08 -38.02
CA GLY A 283 -6.55 0.35 -37.65
C GLY A 283 -5.85 1.14 -38.76
N GLY A 284 -6.09 0.81 -40.03
CA GLY A 284 -5.56 1.59 -41.16
C GLY A 284 -6.16 3.01 -41.25
N MET A 285 -7.39 3.22 -40.75
CA MET A 285 -7.96 4.56 -40.60
C MET A 285 -7.28 5.31 -39.44
N VAL A 286 -7.05 4.63 -38.31
CA VAL A 286 -6.37 5.21 -37.13
C VAL A 286 -4.92 5.62 -37.47
N GLU A 287 -4.18 4.74 -38.14
CA GLU A 287 -2.85 5.03 -38.69
C GLU A 287 -2.91 6.20 -39.67
N ALA A 288 -3.87 6.18 -40.59
CA ALA A 288 -4.01 7.23 -41.57
C ALA A 288 -4.29 8.58 -40.91
N TRP A 289 -4.84 8.69 -39.71
CA TRP A 289 -4.94 9.96 -38.97
C TRP A 289 -3.70 10.28 -38.11
N GLY A 290 -2.74 9.37 -38.04
CA GLY A 290 -1.45 9.52 -37.37
C GLY A 290 -1.48 9.22 -35.87
N PHE A 291 -2.44 8.40 -35.42
CA PHE A 291 -2.50 7.95 -34.03
C PHE A 291 -1.66 6.69 -33.75
N HIS A 292 -1.08 6.09 -34.80
CA HIS A 292 -0.02 5.07 -34.71
C HIS A 292 1.36 5.73 -34.63
N ALA A 293 1.50 6.70 -33.74
CA ALA A 293 2.73 7.43 -33.51
C ALA A 293 2.80 7.91 -32.07
N ASP A 294 4.01 7.99 -31.53
CA ASP A 294 4.26 8.54 -30.19
C ASP A 294 4.18 10.07 -30.17
N THR A 295 4.25 10.70 -31.35
CA THR A 295 4.10 12.15 -31.50
C THR A 295 2.72 12.50 -32.07
N PRO A 296 2.05 13.55 -31.55
CA PRO A 296 0.76 13.97 -32.07
C PRO A 296 0.83 14.29 -33.58
N PRO A 297 -0.20 13.92 -34.36
CA PRO A 297 -0.18 14.13 -35.80
C PRO A 297 -0.29 15.62 -36.16
N GLU A 298 0.44 16.04 -37.20
CA GLU A 298 0.46 17.44 -37.62
C GLU A 298 -0.52 17.76 -38.75
N ALA A 299 -0.95 16.80 -39.57
CA ALA A 299 -1.63 17.07 -40.85
C ALA A 299 -3.13 16.65 -40.90
N ILE A 300 -3.98 17.52 -41.45
CA ILE A 300 -5.33 17.12 -41.89
C ILE A 300 -5.19 16.23 -43.13
N ARG A 301 -5.95 15.14 -43.18
CA ARG A 301 -5.93 14.23 -44.32
C ARG A 301 -6.83 14.74 -45.45
N SER A 302 -6.33 14.63 -46.67
CA SER A 302 -7.09 15.01 -47.87
C SER A 302 -8.32 14.11 -48.05
N ASP A 303 -9.37 14.64 -48.68
CA ASP A 303 -10.57 13.86 -48.98
C ASP A 303 -10.29 12.64 -49.86
N ALA A 304 -9.25 12.68 -50.69
CA ALA A 304 -8.81 11.54 -51.49
C ALA A 304 -8.28 10.38 -50.64
N VAL A 305 -7.56 10.68 -49.54
CA VAL A 305 -7.08 9.67 -48.59
C VAL A 305 -8.26 9.05 -47.85
N VAL A 306 -9.18 9.90 -47.36
CA VAL A 306 -10.41 9.45 -46.68
C VAL A 306 -11.26 8.57 -47.60
N ALA A 307 -11.46 8.97 -48.86
CA ALA A 307 -12.20 8.19 -49.85
C ALA A 307 -11.56 6.83 -50.13
N LYS A 308 -10.22 6.74 -50.18
CA LYS A 308 -9.50 5.48 -50.35
C LYS A 308 -9.71 4.53 -49.15
N LEU A 309 -9.67 5.05 -47.93
CA LEU A 309 -9.91 4.26 -46.72
C LEU A 309 -11.34 3.71 -46.70
N LEU A 310 -12.33 4.54 -47.02
CA LEU A 310 -13.73 4.13 -47.11
C LEU A 310 -13.97 3.08 -48.21
N ALA A 311 -13.30 3.21 -49.35
CA ALA A 311 -13.40 2.24 -50.44
C ALA A 311 -12.86 0.86 -50.07
N GLY A 312 -11.93 0.76 -49.11
CA GLY A 312 -11.44 -0.51 -48.58
C GLY A 312 -12.43 -1.24 -47.68
N ALA A 313 -13.36 -0.49 -47.06
CA ALA A 313 -14.44 -1.00 -46.20
C ALA A 313 -14.04 -2.14 -45.22
N PRO A 314 -12.94 -2.01 -44.46
CA PRO A 314 -12.47 -3.07 -43.57
C PRO A 314 -13.46 -3.34 -42.44
N LYS A 315 -13.70 -4.61 -42.14
CA LYS A 315 -14.60 -5.05 -41.06
C LYS A 315 -14.05 -6.26 -40.32
N MET A 316 -14.38 -6.40 -39.03
CA MET A 316 -14.06 -7.65 -38.29
C MET A 316 -14.67 -8.91 -38.90
N THR A 317 -15.80 -8.78 -39.63
CA THR A 317 -16.43 -9.91 -40.33
C THR A 317 -15.66 -10.37 -41.57
N ASP A 318 -14.65 -9.62 -42.02
CA ASP A 318 -13.77 -10.05 -43.11
C ASP A 318 -12.74 -11.09 -42.63
N LEU A 319 -12.58 -11.26 -41.31
CA LEU A 319 -11.70 -12.25 -40.71
C LEU A 319 -12.35 -13.62 -40.59
N THR A 320 -11.58 -14.66 -40.87
CA THR A 320 -11.85 -16.05 -40.50
C THR A 320 -10.86 -16.44 -39.40
N ILE A 321 -11.39 -16.90 -38.26
CA ILE A 321 -10.60 -17.31 -37.08
C ILE A 321 -10.90 -18.78 -36.80
N THR A 322 -9.97 -19.69 -37.11
CA THR A 322 -10.10 -21.13 -36.87
C THR A 322 -9.04 -21.58 -35.87
N GLY A 323 -9.43 -21.81 -34.62
CA GLY A 323 -8.48 -22.04 -33.53
C GLY A 323 -7.57 -20.82 -33.36
N THR A 324 -6.28 -21.00 -33.57
CA THR A 324 -5.24 -19.95 -33.54
C THR A 324 -4.88 -19.42 -34.92
N THR A 325 -5.45 -19.95 -36.00
CA THR A 325 -5.17 -19.47 -37.36
C THR A 325 -6.14 -18.35 -37.74
N VAL A 326 -5.60 -17.19 -38.09
CA VAL A 326 -6.34 -16.01 -38.51
C VAL A 326 -6.03 -15.67 -39.97
N ARG A 327 -7.05 -15.28 -40.74
CA ARG A 327 -6.91 -14.76 -42.10
C ARG A 327 -7.95 -13.68 -42.34
N SER A 328 -7.62 -12.69 -43.18
CA SER A 328 -8.61 -11.75 -43.72
C SER A 328 -8.88 -12.04 -45.21
N SER A 329 -10.14 -11.95 -45.61
CA SER A 329 -10.56 -11.91 -47.02
C SER A 329 -10.38 -10.52 -47.66
N ASN A 330 -10.17 -9.49 -46.84
CA ASN A 330 -10.00 -8.11 -47.24
C ASN A 330 -8.60 -7.59 -46.86
N PRO A 331 -7.72 -7.29 -47.83
CA PRO A 331 -6.37 -6.80 -47.57
C PRO A 331 -6.33 -5.37 -47.00
N ALA A 332 -7.46 -4.65 -46.96
CA ALA A 332 -7.57 -3.35 -46.30
C ALA A 332 -7.73 -3.45 -44.78
N VAL A 333 -7.97 -4.65 -44.24
CA VAL A 333 -8.06 -4.88 -42.79
C VAL A 333 -6.70 -4.69 -42.14
N GLN A 334 -6.67 -3.82 -41.14
CA GLN A 334 -5.54 -3.64 -40.25
C GLN A 334 -6.11 -3.48 -38.85
N LEU A 335 -5.65 -4.32 -37.93
CA LEU A 335 -6.17 -4.42 -36.58
C LEU A 335 -5.53 -3.39 -35.66
N ASP A 336 -6.37 -2.68 -34.93
CA ASP A 336 -6.03 -1.84 -33.79
C ASP A 336 -6.93 -2.21 -32.60
N LEU A 337 -6.32 -2.69 -31.52
CA LEU A 337 -7.03 -3.16 -30.34
C LEU A 337 -7.18 -2.05 -29.27
N GLY A 338 -6.66 -0.85 -29.49
CA GLY A 338 -6.56 0.22 -28.48
C GLY A 338 -7.91 0.67 -27.89
N ALA A 339 -9.00 0.45 -28.62
CA ALA A 339 -10.37 0.78 -28.22
C ALA A 339 -11.02 -0.21 -27.22
N TYR A 340 -10.37 -1.34 -26.92
CA TYR A 340 -10.88 -2.30 -25.92
C TYR A 340 -9.81 -3.16 -25.22
N ALA A 341 -8.55 -3.08 -25.66
CA ALA A 341 -7.45 -3.87 -25.11
C ALA A 341 -7.20 -3.59 -23.63
N LYS A 342 -7.45 -2.36 -23.16
CA LYS A 342 -7.31 -2.04 -21.74
C LYS A 342 -8.37 -2.79 -20.93
N GLY A 343 -9.63 -2.70 -21.34
CA GLY A 343 -10.72 -3.45 -20.70
C GLY A 343 -10.48 -4.97 -20.71
N ALA A 344 -10.04 -5.52 -21.84
CA ALA A 344 -9.71 -6.94 -21.93
C ALA A 344 -8.51 -7.35 -21.06
N ALA A 345 -7.49 -6.49 -20.94
CA ALA A 345 -6.38 -6.73 -20.03
C ALA A 345 -6.83 -6.73 -18.55
N LEU A 346 -7.79 -5.86 -18.18
CA LEU A 346 -8.35 -5.85 -16.83
C LEU A 346 -9.20 -7.09 -16.54
N ASP A 347 -9.96 -7.60 -17.52
CA ASP A 347 -10.68 -8.87 -17.37
C ASP A 347 -9.74 -10.06 -17.10
N LEU A 348 -8.57 -10.08 -17.76
CA LEU A 348 -7.55 -11.11 -17.53
C LEU A 348 -6.86 -10.91 -16.17
N ALA A 349 -6.57 -9.66 -15.81
CA ALA A 349 -5.99 -9.32 -14.51
C ALA A 349 -6.90 -9.73 -13.34
N GLU A 350 -8.21 -9.53 -13.47
CA GLU A 350 -9.19 -10.00 -12.48
C GLU A 350 -9.12 -11.52 -12.31
N ALA A 351 -9.02 -12.28 -13.41
CA ALA A 351 -8.90 -13.73 -13.36
C ALA A 351 -7.60 -14.18 -12.68
N ASP A 352 -6.46 -13.53 -12.99
CA ASP A 352 -5.16 -13.82 -12.39
C ASP A 352 -5.15 -13.55 -10.89
N LEU A 353 -5.68 -12.38 -10.46
CA LEU A 353 -5.79 -12.02 -9.04
C LEU A 353 -6.71 -12.99 -8.29
N THR A 354 -7.86 -13.34 -8.89
CA THR A 354 -8.79 -14.32 -8.32
C THR A 354 -8.14 -15.69 -8.16
N ALA A 355 -7.37 -16.14 -9.15
CA ALA A 355 -6.62 -17.39 -9.10
C ALA A 355 -5.51 -17.39 -8.03
N ALA A 356 -4.89 -16.23 -7.79
CA ALA A 356 -3.94 -16.00 -6.70
C ALA A 356 -4.61 -15.90 -5.32
N GLY A 357 -5.94 -16.01 -5.24
CA GLY A 357 -6.70 -15.94 -3.98
C GLY A 357 -6.96 -14.52 -3.48
N ILE A 358 -6.71 -13.50 -4.30
CA ILE A 358 -6.99 -12.10 -4.01
C ILE A 358 -8.45 -11.82 -4.37
N ARG A 359 -9.20 -11.24 -3.43
CA ARG A 359 -10.66 -11.02 -3.57
C ARG A 359 -11.06 -9.56 -3.53
N ASP A 360 -10.21 -8.71 -2.97
CA ASP A 360 -10.45 -7.28 -2.81
C ASP A 360 -9.31 -6.53 -3.49
N ALA A 361 -9.59 -5.91 -4.64
CA ALA A 361 -8.61 -5.18 -5.42
C ALA A 361 -9.27 -4.14 -6.33
N VAL A 362 -8.51 -3.12 -6.72
CA VAL A 362 -8.89 -2.17 -7.77
C VAL A 362 -7.82 -2.12 -8.85
N LEU A 363 -8.28 -2.14 -10.09
CA LEU A 363 -7.47 -2.09 -11.31
C LEU A 363 -7.81 -0.80 -12.04
N ASN A 364 -6.84 0.09 -12.23
CA ASN A 364 -7.04 1.38 -12.90
C ASN A 364 -6.09 1.51 -14.11
N ALA A 365 -6.64 1.64 -15.32
CA ALA A 365 -5.91 1.75 -16.58
C ALA A 365 -6.05 3.15 -17.24
N GLY A 366 -6.10 4.23 -16.45
CA GLY A 366 -6.06 5.62 -16.92
C GLY A 366 -7.36 6.16 -17.52
N GLY A 367 -8.20 5.29 -18.11
CA GLY A 367 -9.55 5.61 -18.57
C GLY A 367 -10.58 4.53 -18.21
N GLY A 368 -10.16 3.49 -17.47
CA GLY A 368 -11.03 2.40 -17.05
C GLY A 368 -10.65 1.91 -15.67
N VAL A 369 -11.66 1.64 -14.84
CA VAL A 369 -11.47 1.09 -13.50
C VAL A 369 -12.32 -0.17 -13.36
N GLN A 370 -11.72 -1.25 -12.88
CA GLN A 370 -12.38 -2.53 -12.60
C GLN A 370 -12.07 -2.97 -11.17
N VAL A 371 -13.05 -3.54 -10.48
CA VAL A 371 -12.91 -3.85 -9.04
C VAL A 371 -13.22 -5.30 -8.73
N LEU A 372 -12.37 -5.88 -7.88
CA LEU A 372 -12.62 -7.13 -7.20
C LEU A 372 -13.08 -6.79 -5.78
N GLY A 373 -14.19 -7.37 -5.35
CA GLY A 373 -14.66 -7.23 -3.97
C GLY A 373 -14.89 -5.77 -3.55
N ASP A 374 -14.63 -5.50 -2.28
CA ASP A 374 -14.82 -4.21 -1.62
C ASP A 374 -13.51 -3.74 -0.98
N HIS A 375 -13.37 -2.45 -0.70
CA HIS A 375 -12.28 -1.95 0.13
C HIS A 375 -12.62 -2.17 1.61
N GLY A 376 -12.51 -3.41 2.08
CA GLY A 376 -12.84 -3.82 3.44
C GLY A 376 -14.36 -3.82 3.66
N SER A 377 -14.91 -2.78 4.29
CA SER A 377 -16.35 -2.65 4.55
C SER A 377 -17.07 -1.62 3.67
N ARG A 378 -16.35 -0.97 2.74
CA ARG A 378 -16.90 0.05 1.84
C ARG A 378 -16.67 -0.33 0.38
N PRO A 379 -17.58 0.03 -0.53
CA PRO A 379 -17.34 -0.16 -1.95
C PRO A 379 -16.20 0.75 -2.43
N TRP A 380 -15.58 0.33 -3.53
CA TRP A 380 -14.68 1.18 -4.29
C TRP A 380 -15.48 2.32 -4.94
N ARG A 381 -15.01 3.55 -4.78
CA ARG A 381 -15.69 4.74 -5.30
C ARG A 381 -14.84 5.40 -6.37
N VAL A 382 -15.36 5.44 -7.59
CA VAL A 382 -14.65 5.95 -8.77
C VAL A 382 -15.27 7.27 -9.19
N ALA A 383 -14.44 8.30 -9.35
CA ALA A 383 -14.89 9.60 -9.83
C ALA A 383 -14.83 9.68 -11.36
N ILE A 384 -15.84 10.29 -11.97
CA ILE A 384 -15.87 10.56 -13.40
C ILE A 384 -15.40 12.00 -13.62
N ARG A 385 -14.28 12.17 -14.31
CA ARG A 385 -13.66 13.49 -14.55
C ARG A 385 -14.58 14.40 -15.38
N ASP A 386 -14.56 15.69 -15.05
CA ASP A 386 -15.16 16.72 -15.90
C ASP A 386 -14.28 16.99 -17.14
N PRO A 387 -14.80 16.86 -18.38
CA PRO A 387 -13.99 17.05 -19.58
C PRO A 387 -13.70 18.53 -19.92
N PHE A 388 -14.35 19.49 -19.26
CA PHE A 388 -14.23 20.94 -19.51
C PHE A 388 -13.45 21.66 -18.43
N GLU A 389 -13.60 21.26 -17.17
CA GLU A 389 -13.01 21.93 -16.02
C GLU A 389 -12.16 21.00 -15.15
N TRP A 390 -11.35 21.58 -14.27
CA TRP A 390 -10.68 20.82 -13.23
C TRP A 390 -11.72 20.36 -12.20
N GLY A 391 -12.02 19.06 -12.20
CA GLY A 391 -13.00 18.51 -11.28
C GLY A 391 -13.56 17.18 -11.76
N VAL A 392 -14.74 16.85 -11.23
CA VAL A 392 -15.46 15.62 -11.52
C VAL A 392 -16.92 15.93 -11.77
N VAL A 393 -17.52 15.25 -12.75
CA VAL A 393 -18.96 15.33 -13.00
C VAL A 393 -19.74 14.65 -11.87
N GLY A 394 -19.18 13.58 -11.31
CA GLY A 394 -19.80 12.82 -10.22
C GLY A 394 -18.94 11.63 -9.85
N ALA A 395 -19.48 10.74 -9.01
CA ALA A 395 -18.83 9.50 -8.62
C ALA A 395 -19.80 8.32 -8.70
N VAL A 396 -19.25 7.12 -8.88
CA VAL A 396 -19.98 5.85 -8.90
C VAL A 396 -19.31 4.91 -7.90
N SER A 397 -20.10 4.38 -6.96
CA SER A 397 -19.68 3.30 -6.09
C SER A 397 -19.80 1.97 -6.86
N LEU A 398 -18.68 1.32 -7.18
CA LEU A 398 -18.64 0.07 -7.94
C LEU A 398 -18.92 -1.13 -7.03
N ARG A 399 -19.61 -2.12 -7.59
CA ARG A 399 -19.83 -3.44 -6.96
C ARG A 399 -18.75 -4.43 -7.41
N PRO A 400 -18.50 -5.51 -6.65
CA PRO A 400 -17.57 -6.56 -7.05
C PRO A 400 -17.82 -7.06 -8.48
N GLY A 401 -16.77 -7.10 -9.30
CA GLY A 401 -16.80 -7.52 -10.70
C GLY A 401 -17.28 -6.45 -11.69
N GLU A 402 -17.57 -5.23 -11.23
CA GLU A 402 -17.94 -4.13 -12.13
C GLU A 402 -16.71 -3.41 -12.70
N ALA A 403 -16.84 -2.98 -13.95
CA ALA A 403 -15.90 -2.14 -14.67
C ALA A 403 -16.58 -0.86 -15.17
N LEU A 404 -15.92 0.27 -14.98
CA LEU A 404 -16.31 1.59 -15.49
C LEU A 404 -15.24 2.08 -16.44
N HIS A 405 -15.54 2.15 -17.73
CA HIS A 405 -14.65 2.69 -18.76
C HIS A 405 -15.18 3.98 -19.35
N THR A 406 -14.28 4.92 -19.58
CA THR A 406 -14.57 6.22 -20.18
C THR A 406 -13.77 6.39 -21.47
N SER A 407 -14.48 6.70 -22.56
CA SER A 407 -13.91 7.10 -23.84
C SER A 407 -14.28 8.55 -24.14
N GLY A 408 -13.38 9.29 -24.77
CA GLY A 408 -13.59 10.71 -25.01
C GLY A 408 -12.53 11.35 -25.88
N ASN A 409 -12.70 12.64 -26.14
CA ASN A 409 -11.80 13.41 -26.99
C ASN A 409 -10.76 14.24 -26.22
N TYR A 410 -10.69 14.16 -24.89
CA TYR A 410 -9.90 15.06 -24.05
C TYR A 410 -8.52 14.51 -23.63
N GLU A 411 -8.22 13.24 -23.87
CA GLU A 411 -6.91 12.64 -23.51
C GLU A 411 -5.92 12.63 -24.67
N ARG A 412 -6.28 11.97 -25.78
CA ARG A 412 -5.47 11.90 -27.01
C ARG A 412 -6.19 12.65 -28.14
N TYR A 413 -5.75 13.89 -28.38
CA TYR A 413 -6.24 14.74 -29.46
C TYR A 413 -5.15 15.64 -30.03
N PHE A 414 -5.42 16.21 -31.21
CA PHE A 414 -4.71 17.39 -31.72
C PHE A 414 -5.71 18.50 -32.04
N ASP A 415 -5.32 19.75 -31.80
CA ASP A 415 -6.11 20.92 -32.19
C ASP A 415 -5.62 21.45 -33.54
N ARG A 416 -6.55 21.72 -34.46
CA ARG A 416 -6.23 22.50 -35.65
C ARG A 416 -7.35 23.47 -35.98
N GLY A 417 -7.06 24.77 -35.81
CA GLY A 417 -8.01 25.84 -36.09
C GLY A 417 -9.18 25.89 -35.11
N GLY A 418 -8.97 25.47 -33.85
CA GLY A 418 -10.02 25.38 -32.83
C GLY A 418 -10.92 24.16 -32.97
N ILE A 419 -10.59 23.23 -33.89
CA ILE A 419 -11.27 21.95 -34.04
C ILE A 419 -10.39 20.88 -33.40
N ARG A 420 -10.95 20.18 -32.42
CA ARG A 420 -10.31 19.04 -31.76
C ARG A 420 -10.54 17.76 -32.54
N PHE A 421 -9.45 17.08 -32.90
CA PHE A 421 -9.49 15.79 -33.57
C PHE A 421 -9.09 14.68 -32.59
N SER A 422 -10.06 13.84 -32.23
CA SER A 422 -9.87 12.68 -31.35
C SER A 422 -9.20 11.50 -32.08
N HIS A 423 -8.56 10.63 -31.31
CA HIS A 423 -8.09 9.32 -31.75
C HIS A 423 -9.21 8.32 -32.07
N ILE A 424 -10.44 8.59 -31.64
CA ILE A 424 -11.61 7.77 -31.97
C ILE A 424 -12.10 8.14 -33.37
N ILE A 425 -12.03 7.19 -34.30
CA ILE A 425 -12.43 7.34 -35.71
C ILE A 425 -13.81 6.72 -35.92
N ASP A 426 -14.73 7.43 -36.58
CA ASP A 426 -16.00 6.87 -37.03
C ASP A 426 -15.77 5.99 -38.28
N PRO A 427 -16.01 4.66 -38.19
CA PRO A 427 -15.77 3.73 -39.30
C PRO A 427 -16.57 4.05 -40.58
N ARG A 428 -17.70 4.76 -40.45
CA ARG A 428 -18.59 5.11 -41.58
C ARG A 428 -18.06 6.28 -42.40
N THR A 429 -17.26 7.15 -41.79
CA THR A 429 -16.75 8.37 -42.43
C THR A 429 -15.23 8.39 -42.55
N ALA A 430 -14.53 7.47 -41.87
CA ALA A 430 -13.08 7.46 -41.72
C ALA A 430 -12.54 8.81 -41.22
N ARG A 431 -13.29 9.48 -40.33
CA ARG A 431 -12.92 10.77 -39.70
C ARG A 431 -13.02 10.68 -38.18
N PRO A 432 -12.23 11.47 -37.44
CA PRO A 432 -12.37 11.63 -36.00
C PRO A 432 -13.80 12.02 -35.60
N MET A 433 -14.28 11.42 -34.50
CA MET A 433 -15.58 11.73 -33.91
C MET A 433 -15.75 13.22 -33.56
N ARG A 434 -16.99 13.70 -33.51
CA ARG A 434 -17.36 15.08 -33.11
C ARG A 434 -18.66 15.07 -32.30
N GLY A 435 -18.96 16.17 -31.60
CA GLY A 435 -20.22 16.36 -30.86
C GLY A 435 -20.27 15.72 -29.47
N VAL A 436 -19.39 14.75 -29.17
CA VAL A 436 -19.28 14.10 -27.86
C VAL A 436 -17.89 14.36 -27.29
N VAL A 437 -17.81 14.57 -25.98
CA VAL A 437 -16.54 14.78 -25.27
C VAL A 437 -16.20 13.63 -24.34
N SER A 438 -17.21 12.98 -23.76
CA SER A 438 -17.02 11.86 -22.82
C SER A 438 -18.20 10.91 -22.86
N VAL A 439 -17.92 9.61 -22.87
CA VAL A 439 -18.88 8.53 -22.63
C VAL A 439 -18.28 7.61 -21.59
N SER A 440 -18.98 7.43 -20.47
CA SER A 440 -18.63 6.47 -19.43
C SER A 440 -19.65 5.34 -19.40
N VAL A 441 -19.17 4.09 -19.43
CA VAL A 441 -20.00 2.88 -19.45
C VAL A 441 -19.65 2.02 -18.25
N LEU A 442 -20.68 1.64 -17.50
CA LEU A 442 -20.59 0.69 -16.39
C LEU A 442 -21.16 -0.66 -16.81
N SER A 443 -20.38 -1.73 -16.68
CA SER A 443 -20.77 -3.11 -16.94
C SER A 443 -20.06 -4.08 -15.99
N ASP A 444 -20.31 -5.37 -16.16
CA ASP A 444 -19.66 -6.50 -15.48
C ASP A 444 -18.53 -7.12 -16.32
N ASN A 445 -18.04 -6.39 -17.33
CA ASN A 445 -16.99 -6.84 -18.23
C ASN A 445 -16.20 -5.64 -18.76
N GLY A 446 -14.89 -5.61 -18.51
CA GLY A 446 -13.99 -4.53 -18.89
C GLY A 446 -13.93 -4.34 -20.39
N ALA A 447 -13.73 -5.40 -21.17
CA ALA A 447 -13.68 -5.31 -22.63
C ALA A 447 -14.98 -4.74 -23.24
N LEU A 448 -16.13 -5.15 -22.71
CA LEU A 448 -17.44 -4.65 -23.14
C LEU A 448 -17.61 -3.17 -22.82
N SER A 449 -17.28 -2.73 -21.60
CA SER A 449 -17.41 -1.31 -21.23
C SER A 449 -16.47 -0.43 -22.04
N ASP A 450 -15.22 -0.87 -22.27
CA ASP A 450 -14.22 -0.15 -23.06
C ASP A 450 -14.67 0.01 -24.53
N ALA A 451 -15.07 -1.09 -25.16
CA ALA A 451 -15.58 -1.10 -26.53
C ALA A 451 -16.89 -0.30 -26.68
N ALA A 452 -17.82 -0.44 -25.74
CA ALA A 452 -19.09 0.27 -25.75
C ALA A 452 -18.90 1.77 -25.55
N ALA A 453 -17.99 2.19 -24.66
CA ALA A 453 -17.67 3.61 -24.49
C ALA A 453 -17.19 4.22 -25.83
N THR A 454 -16.33 3.49 -26.57
CA THR A 454 -15.87 3.91 -27.90
C THR A 454 -17.02 3.95 -28.93
N ALA A 455 -17.83 2.89 -29.02
CA ALA A 455 -18.95 2.81 -29.98
C ALA A 455 -19.96 3.95 -29.77
N LEU A 456 -20.27 4.25 -28.52
CA LEU A 456 -21.27 5.27 -28.14
C LEU A 456 -20.76 6.69 -28.34
N CYS A 457 -19.43 6.90 -28.43
CA CYS A 457 -18.87 8.18 -28.88
C CYS A 457 -19.24 8.52 -30.34
N VAL A 458 -19.42 7.51 -31.20
CA VAL A 458 -19.70 7.69 -32.64
C VAL A 458 -21.15 7.33 -33.03
N ALA A 459 -21.91 6.69 -32.16
CA ALA A 459 -23.29 6.29 -32.43
C ALA A 459 -24.21 7.46 -32.83
N GLY A 460 -23.94 8.67 -32.35
CA GLY A 460 -24.79 9.84 -32.61
C GLY A 460 -25.96 9.96 -31.63
N GLU A 461 -26.68 11.07 -31.68
CA GLU A 461 -27.71 11.42 -30.67
C GLU A 461 -28.92 10.48 -30.70
N GLU A 462 -29.38 10.09 -31.89
CA GLU A 462 -30.58 9.26 -32.04
C GLU A 462 -30.30 7.77 -31.77
N ASP A 463 -29.14 7.27 -32.18
CA ASP A 463 -28.84 5.83 -32.16
C ASP A 463 -28.15 5.33 -30.88
N TRP A 464 -27.50 6.20 -30.09
CA TRP A 464 -26.72 5.72 -28.94
C TRP A 464 -27.53 4.90 -27.92
N PRO A 465 -28.82 5.17 -27.60
CA PRO A 465 -29.59 4.33 -26.68
C PRO A 465 -29.83 2.93 -27.26
N ARG A 466 -30.09 2.85 -28.57
CA ARG A 466 -30.29 1.59 -29.28
C ARG A 466 -29.01 0.77 -29.31
N ILE A 467 -27.89 1.39 -29.67
CA ILE A 467 -26.58 0.75 -29.71
C ILE A 467 -26.15 0.27 -28.31
N ALA A 468 -26.40 1.07 -27.26
CA ALA A 468 -26.15 0.67 -25.88
C ALA A 468 -26.91 -0.61 -25.50
N ALA A 469 -28.23 -0.64 -25.78
CA ALA A 469 -29.05 -1.81 -25.55
C ALA A 469 -28.57 -3.04 -26.35
N GLN A 470 -28.19 -2.84 -27.61
CA GLN A 470 -27.70 -3.89 -28.51
C GLN A 470 -26.36 -4.50 -28.06
N MET A 471 -25.47 -3.65 -27.54
CA MET A 471 -24.24 -4.06 -26.88
C MET A 471 -24.47 -4.60 -25.46
N GLY A 472 -25.70 -4.64 -24.96
CA GLY A 472 -26.03 -5.16 -23.64
C GLY A 472 -25.54 -4.30 -22.48
N VAL A 473 -25.24 -3.02 -22.71
CA VAL A 473 -24.83 -2.08 -21.67
C VAL A 473 -26.03 -1.24 -21.22
N ARG A 474 -26.27 -1.20 -19.91
CA ARG A 474 -27.46 -0.55 -19.33
C ARG A 474 -27.16 0.74 -18.58
N ALA A 475 -25.92 0.92 -18.13
CA ALA A 475 -25.49 2.09 -17.39
C ALA A 475 -24.49 2.91 -18.23
N VAL A 476 -24.96 4.03 -18.79
CA VAL A 476 -24.16 4.94 -19.62
C VAL A 476 -24.33 6.38 -19.14
N LEU A 477 -23.23 7.13 -19.08
CA LEU A 477 -23.18 8.58 -18.95
C LEU A 477 -22.54 9.15 -20.22
N ARG A 478 -23.21 10.07 -20.91
CA ARG A 478 -22.76 10.69 -22.16
C ARG A 478 -22.76 12.21 -21.99
N ILE A 479 -21.65 12.85 -22.35
CA ILE A 479 -21.45 14.30 -22.28
C ILE A 479 -21.10 14.82 -23.68
N THR A 480 -21.88 15.78 -24.17
CA THR A 480 -21.70 16.43 -25.46
C THR A 480 -20.83 17.67 -25.36
N ASP A 481 -20.32 18.16 -26.50
CA ASP A 481 -19.44 19.33 -26.57
C ASP A 481 -20.09 20.65 -26.16
N ASP A 482 -21.42 20.73 -26.19
CA ASP A 482 -22.23 21.83 -25.66
C ASP A 482 -22.43 21.79 -24.13
N GLY A 483 -21.90 20.76 -23.45
CA GLY A 483 -22.04 20.58 -22.01
C GLY A 483 -23.31 19.83 -21.57
N SER A 484 -24.16 19.37 -22.50
CA SER A 484 -25.34 18.57 -22.14
C SER A 484 -24.92 17.19 -21.60
N ILE A 485 -25.58 16.77 -20.50
CA ILE A 485 -25.30 15.50 -19.83
C ILE A 485 -26.51 14.57 -19.95
N PHE A 486 -26.29 13.39 -20.51
CA PHE A 486 -27.28 12.34 -20.67
C PHE A 486 -26.88 11.13 -19.85
N ALA A 487 -27.84 10.51 -19.17
CA ALA A 487 -27.59 9.26 -18.45
C ALA A 487 -28.74 8.28 -18.67
N THR A 488 -28.43 6.99 -18.70
CA THR A 488 -29.49 5.98 -18.60
C THR A 488 -30.07 5.94 -17.19
N PRO A 489 -31.30 5.44 -16.98
CA PRO A 489 -31.89 5.32 -15.64
C PRO A 489 -30.99 4.58 -14.65
N GLU A 490 -30.35 3.49 -15.10
CA GLU A 490 -29.44 2.71 -14.25
C GLU A 490 -28.20 3.52 -13.87
N MET A 491 -27.56 4.21 -14.82
CA MET A 491 -26.42 5.08 -14.51
C MET A 491 -26.83 6.22 -13.58
N ARG A 492 -27.95 6.89 -13.85
CA ARG A 492 -28.43 8.00 -13.02
C ARG A 492 -28.68 7.58 -11.58
N ALA A 493 -29.19 6.37 -11.35
CA ALA A 493 -29.42 5.83 -10.01
C ALA A 493 -28.11 5.51 -9.26
N ARG A 494 -27.03 5.22 -9.99
CA ARG A 494 -25.69 4.92 -9.45
C ARG A 494 -24.81 6.15 -9.28
N LEU A 495 -25.13 7.24 -9.98
CA LEU A 495 -24.34 8.47 -10.00
C LEU A 495 -24.60 9.35 -8.77
N GLU A 496 -23.55 9.60 -8.02
CA GLU A 496 -23.52 10.47 -6.85
C GLU A 496 -22.92 11.83 -7.23
N ALA A 497 -23.56 12.91 -6.80
CA ALA A 497 -22.96 14.24 -6.92
C ALA A 497 -21.80 14.41 -5.92
N VAL A 498 -20.82 15.21 -6.30
CA VAL A 498 -19.79 15.70 -5.37
C VAL A 498 -20.20 17.05 -4.76
N GLU A 499 -19.35 17.61 -3.89
CA GLU A 499 -19.57 18.95 -3.35
C GLU A 499 -19.81 19.96 -4.48
N GLY A 500 -20.92 20.70 -4.41
CA GLY A 500 -21.35 21.64 -5.46
C GLY A 500 -22.44 21.10 -6.41
N GLY A 501 -22.72 19.79 -6.38
CA GLY A 501 -23.76 19.19 -7.23
C GLY A 501 -23.21 18.68 -8.58
N PHE A 502 -24.11 18.50 -9.54
CA PHE A 502 -23.73 18.18 -10.93
C PHE A 502 -23.45 19.48 -11.69
N PRO A 503 -22.48 19.50 -12.63
CA PRO A 503 -22.14 20.70 -13.40
C PRO A 503 -23.27 21.18 -14.33
N ALA A 504 -24.13 20.26 -14.76
CA ALA A 504 -25.34 20.57 -15.54
C ALA A 504 -26.49 19.60 -15.18
N PRO A 505 -27.76 19.96 -15.49
CA PRO A 505 -28.87 19.03 -15.37
C PRO A 505 -28.64 17.75 -16.20
N ILE A 506 -28.96 16.60 -15.61
CA ILE A 506 -28.82 15.30 -16.28
C ILE A 506 -30.15 14.92 -16.93
N THR A 507 -30.15 14.80 -18.25
CA THR A 507 -31.28 14.24 -19.01
C THR A 507 -31.25 12.73 -18.93
N VAL A 508 -32.30 12.12 -18.36
CA VAL A 508 -32.43 10.66 -18.31
C VAL A 508 -32.99 10.16 -19.64
N VAL A 509 -32.30 9.20 -20.26
CA VAL A 509 -32.69 8.61 -21.55
C VAL A 509 -32.91 7.11 -21.38
N ASP A 510 -34.14 6.68 -21.62
CA ASP A 510 -34.50 5.26 -21.55
C ASP A 510 -33.89 4.48 -22.71
N LEU A 511 -33.40 3.28 -22.40
CA LEU A 511 -32.97 2.34 -23.42
C LEU A 511 -34.19 1.62 -24.00
N PRO A 512 -34.24 1.40 -25.34
CA PRO A 512 -35.29 0.60 -25.95
C PRO A 512 -35.29 -0.82 -25.35
N LYS A 513 -36.49 -1.35 -25.10
CA LYS A 513 -36.68 -2.72 -24.65
C LYS A 513 -36.63 -3.68 -25.84
N ASP A 514 -36.28 -4.93 -25.58
CA ASP A 514 -36.36 -6.03 -26.55
C ASP A 514 -35.51 -5.82 -27.83
N VAL A 515 -34.40 -5.08 -27.72
CA VAL A 515 -33.42 -4.97 -28.82
C VAL A 515 -32.72 -6.31 -29.00
N ALA A 516 -32.86 -6.89 -30.20
CA ALA A 516 -32.16 -8.11 -30.56
C ALA A 516 -30.64 -7.87 -30.59
N ILE A 517 -29.88 -8.73 -29.91
CA ILE A 517 -28.42 -8.75 -30.03
C ILE A 517 -28.09 -9.41 -31.37
N PRO A 518 -27.40 -8.71 -32.31
CA PRO A 518 -27.03 -9.29 -33.58
C PRO A 518 -26.09 -10.47 -33.33
N LEU A 519 -26.38 -11.58 -33.98
CA LEU A 519 -25.41 -12.66 -34.10
C LEU A 519 -24.40 -12.25 -35.16
N CYS A 520 -23.10 -12.33 -34.83
CA CYS A 520 -22.09 -12.31 -35.88
C CYS A 520 -22.29 -13.53 -36.77
N PRO A 521 -22.18 -13.39 -38.11
CA PRO A 521 -22.07 -14.57 -38.97
C PRO A 521 -20.88 -15.43 -38.51
N GLU A 522 -20.97 -16.76 -38.63
CA GLU A 522 -19.79 -17.62 -38.46
C GLU A 522 -18.76 -17.27 -39.55
N GLY A 523 -17.49 -17.17 -39.17
CA GLY A 523 -16.39 -16.70 -40.02
C GLY A 523 -15.66 -17.79 -40.77
#